data_AF-A0A162MTV3-F1
#
_entry.id   AF-A0A162MTV3-F1
#
_cell.length_a   1.000
_cell.length_b   1.000
_cell.length_c   1.000
_cell.angle_alpha   90.00
_cell.angle_beta   90.00
_cell.angle_gamma   90.00
#
_symmetry.space_group_name_H-M   'P 1'
#
loop_
_entity.id
_entity.type
_entity.pdbx_description
1 polymer ?
#
loop_
_entity_poly.entity_id
_entity_poly.type
_entity_poly.pdbx_seq_one_letter_code
_entity_poly.pdbx_strand_id
1 'polypeptide(L)'
;MSSNENTETNNSELTRLDNFVNAAPGNEYTIDQKEQTLCRQAANGQRDCVKLNLEYTQMFSQMQKLGFFCALPMDPTETYMECRRV
;
A
#
# COMPACT_ATOMS: atom_id res chain seq x y z
N MET A 1 2.23 28.70 -11.37
CA MET A 1 0.92 28.16 -10.97
C MET A 1 0.92 26.68 -11.34
N SER A 2 1.33 25.78 -10.44
CA SER A 2 1.53 24.35 -10.79
C SER A 2 1.15 23.39 -9.65
N SER A 3 0.27 23.81 -8.73
CA SER A 3 -0.05 23.02 -7.54
C SER A 3 -1.33 22.19 -7.66
N ASN A 4 -2.11 22.29 -8.73
CA ASN A 4 -3.44 21.65 -8.81
C ASN A 4 -3.47 20.26 -9.45
N GLU A 5 -2.54 19.88 -10.33
CA GLU A 5 -2.57 18.55 -10.99
C GLU A 5 -2.12 17.40 -10.08
N ASN A 6 -1.23 17.68 -9.12
CA ASN A 6 -0.70 16.65 -8.21
C ASN A 6 -1.72 16.18 -7.18
N THR A 7 -2.68 17.01 -6.78
CA THR A 7 -3.64 16.66 -5.72
C THR A 7 -4.76 15.76 -6.23
N GLU A 8 -5.23 15.97 -7.47
CA GLU A 8 -6.30 15.16 -8.06
C GLU A 8 -5.82 13.74 -8.40
N THR A 9 -4.63 13.64 -9.01
CA THR A 9 -4.00 12.34 -9.32
C THR A 9 -3.79 11.51 -8.06
N ASN A 10 -3.28 12.12 -6.98
CA ASN A 10 -3.08 11.44 -5.70
C ASN A 10 -4.41 10.94 -5.10
N ASN A 11 -5.49 11.71 -5.18
CA ASN A 11 -6.80 11.25 -4.68
C ASN A 11 -7.33 10.04 -5.45
N SER A 12 -7.14 9.99 -6.78
CA SER A 12 -7.52 8.83 -7.59
C SER A 12 -6.71 7.58 -7.22
N GLU A 13 -5.41 7.71 -6.99
CA GLU A 13 -4.55 6.60 -6.60
C GLU A 13 -4.85 6.10 -5.18
N LEU A 14 -5.15 7.01 -4.25
CA LEU A 14 -5.62 6.65 -2.91
C LEU A 14 -6.94 5.87 -2.97
N THR A 15 -7.86 6.28 -3.85
CA THR A 15 -9.12 5.53 -4.06
C THR A 15 -8.85 4.13 -4.64
N ARG A 16 -7.87 3.99 -5.55
CA ARG A 16 -7.45 2.68 -6.08
C ARG A 16 -6.85 1.79 -4.98
N LEU A 17 -6.02 2.37 -4.10
CA LEU A 17 -5.47 1.69 -2.93
C LEU A 17 -6.61 1.20 -2.03
N ASP A 18 -7.55 2.08 -1.67
CA ASP A 18 -8.68 1.76 -0.79
C ASP A 18 -9.51 0.61 -1.37
N ASN A 19 -9.83 0.66 -2.67
CA ASN A 19 -10.58 -0.40 -3.34
C ASN A 19 -9.82 -1.74 -3.34
N PHE A 20 -8.50 -1.71 -3.55
CA PHE A 20 -7.66 -2.91 -3.54
C PHE A 20 -7.59 -3.55 -2.14
N VAL A 21 -7.52 -2.74 -1.09
CA VAL A 21 -7.52 -3.20 0.31
C VAL A 21 -8.90 -3.72 0.70
N ASN A 22 -9.96 -2.96 0.42
CA ASN A 22 -11.34 -3.30 0.75
C ASN A 22 -11.83 -4.58 0.05
N ALA A 23 -11.23 -4.96 -1.08
CA ALA A 23 -11.55 -6.22 -1.75
C ALA A 23 -11.11 -7.47 -0.95
N ALA A 24 -10.09 -7.38 -0.10
CA ALA A 24 -9.61 -8.50 0.70
C ALA A 24 -8.99 -8.04 2.04
N PRO A 25 -9.77 -7.40 2.90
CA PRO A 25 -9.23 -6.60 3.99
C PRO A 25 -8.75 -7.44 5.19
N GLY A 26 -8.90 -8.76 5.13
CA GLY A 26 -8.34 -9.73 6.08
C GLY A 26 -6.99 -10.31 5.67
N ASN A 27 -6.48 -9.96 4.48
CA ASN A 27 -5.18 -10.44 4.00
C ASN A 27 -4.05 -9.58 4.56
N GLU A 28 -2.84 -10.12 4.47
CA GLU A 28 -1.61 -9.38 4.69
C GLU A 28 -1.21 -8.65 3.42
N TYR A 29 -0.68 -7.45 3.61
CA TYR A 29 -0.28 -6.57 2.54
C TYR A 29 1.21 -6.22 2.65
N THR A 30 1.85 -5.97 1.51
CA THR A 30 3.24 -5.55 1.43
C THR A 30 3.35 -4.30 0.60
N ILE A 31 3.92 -3.23 1.16
CA ILE A 31 4.25 -2.01 0.42
C ILE A 31 5.70 -2.15 -0.07
N ASP A 32 5.92 -2.18 -1.37
CA ASP A 32 7.25 -2.17 -1.97
C ASP A 32 7.64 -0.74 -2.37
N GLN A 33 8.65 -0.19 -1.69
CA GLN A 33 9.15 1.15 -1.97
C GLN A 33 9.81 1.27 -3.35
N LYS A 34 10.49 0.22 -3.83
CA LYS A 34 11.26 0.27 -5.08
C LYS A 34 10.34 0.25 -6.29
N GLU A 35 9.31 -0.57 -6.24
CA GLU A 35 8.38 -0.76 -7.35
C GLU A 35 7.14 0.14 -7.29
N GLN A 36 6.95 0.85 -6.16
CA GLN A 36 5.72 1.59 -5.83
C GLN A 36 4.47 0.72 -5.97
N THR A 37 4.54 -0.49 -5.40
CA THR A 37 3.45 -1.47 -5.47
C THR A 37 2.91 -1.79 -4.10
N LEU A 38 1.61 -2.03 -4.04
CA LEU A 38 0.94 -2.65 -2.91
C LEU A 38 0.56 -4.07 -3.32
N CYS A 39 1.13 -5.06 -2.64
CA CYS A 39 0.83 -6.46 -2.86
C CYS A 39 -0.05 -6.99 -1.73
N ARG A 40 -0.95 -7.92 -2.04
CA ARG A 40 -1.68 -8.72 -1.05
C ARG A 40 -1.31 -10.18 -1.21
N GLN A 41 -1.16 -10.87 -0.09
CA GLN A 41 -0.91 -12.31 -0.08
C GLN A 41 -2.21 -13.03 0.29
N ALA A 42 -2.71 -13.87 -0.64
CA ALA A 42 -3.87 -14.71 -0.38
C ALA A 42 -3.45 -15.99 0.37
N ALA A 43 -4.39 -16.60 1.08
CA ALA A 43 -4.15 -17.80 1.89
C ALA A 43 -3.64 -19.02 1.08
N ASN A 44 -3.87 -19.02 -0.24
CA ASN A 44 -3.36 -20.05 -1.16
C ASN A 44 -1.93 -19.77 -1.66
N GLY A 45 -1.27 -18.74 -1.13
CA GLY A 45 0.08 -18.32 -1.54
C GLY A 45 0.11 -17.48 -2.82
N GLN A 46 -1.05 -17.17 -3.43
CA GLN A 46 -1.08 -16.24 -4.57
C GLN A 46 -0.82 -14.82 -4.10
N ARG A 47 0.10 -14.16 -4.80
CA ARG A 47 0.43 -12.75 -4.61
C ARG A 47 -0.19 -11.95 -5.75
N ASP A 48 -0.98 -10.96 -5.39
CA ASP A 48 -1.61 -10.03 -6.31
C ASP A 48 -1.11 -8.63 -5.97
N CYS A 49 -0.70 -7.84 -6.96
CA CYS A 49 -0.03 -6.56 -6.76
C CYS A 49 -0.65 -5.48 -7.64
N VAL A 50 -0.86 -4.30 -7.07
CA VAL A 50 -1.25 -3.10 -7.79
C VAL A 50 -0.11 -2.10 -7.77
N LYS A 51 0.26 -1.58 -8.94
CA LYS A 51 1.16 -0.44 -9.06
C LYS A 51 0.40 0.86 -8.83
N LEU A 52 0.91 1.66 -7.91
CA LEU A 52 0.32 2.93 -7.49
C LEU A 52 1.34 4.04 -7.73
N ASN A 53 0.91 5.14 -8.32
CA ASN A 53 1.75 6.32 -8.45
C ASN A 53 1.69 7.17 -7.17
N LEU A 54 1.96 6.52 -6.03
CA LEU A 54 1.98 7.14 -4.71
C LEU A 54 3.39 7.07 -4.13
N GLU A 55 3.71 8.06 -3.31
CA GLU A 55 4.89 7.99 -2.45
C GLU A 55 4.69 6.95 -1.36
N TYR A 56 5.78 6.33 -0.93
CA TYR A 56 5.77 5.29 0.11
C TYR A 56 5.08 5.77 1.40
N THR A 57 5.33 7.02 1.79
CA THR A 57 4.71 7.65 2.97
C THR A 57 3.20 7.85 2.81
N GLN A 58 2.71 8.09 1.59
CA GLN A 58 1.29 8.22 1.30
C GLN A 58 0.59 6.86 1.40
N MET A 59 1.18 5.80 0.83
CA MET A 59 0.67 4.43 0.96
C MET A 59 0.62 4.00 2.42
N PHE A 60 1.71 4.22 3.17
CA PHE A 60 1.78 3.93 4.60
C PHE A 60 0.70 4.67 5.40
N SER A 61 0.57 5.99 5.20
CA SER A 61 -0.45 6.80 5.88
C SER A 61 -1.86 6.32 5.56
N GLN A 62 -2.13 5.93 4.31
CA GLN A 62 -3.44 5.44 3.92
C GLN A 62 -3.75 4.06 4.53
N MET A 63 -2.79 3.13 4.51
CA MET A 63 -2.94 1.83 5.17
C MET A 63 -3.23 1.97 6.67
N GLN A 64 -2.56 2.91 7.36
CA GLN A 64 -2.86 3.20 8.77
C GLN A 64 -4.28 3.72 8.98
N LYS A 65 -4.80 4.59 8.11
CA LYS A 65 -6.20 5.06 8.17
C LYS A 65 -7.21 3.93 7.95
N LEU A 66 -6.85 2.94 7.14
CA LEU A 66 -7.66 1.75 6.89
C LEU A 66 -7.59 0.71 8.03
N GLY A 67 -6.85 0.99 9.11
CA GLY A 67 -6.72 0.11 10.26
C GLY A 67 -5.64 -0.97 10.10
N PHE A 68 -4.59 -0.69 9.32
CA PHE A 68 -3.43 -1.57 9.22
C PHE A 68 -2.25 -1.02 10.01
N PHE A 69 -1.59 -1.91 10.73
CA PHE A 69 -0.27 -1.68 11.28
C PHE A 69 0.78 -2.17 10.28
N CYS A 70 1.64 -1.26 9.82
CA CYS A 70 2.73 -1.58 8.91
C CYS A 70 4.08 -1.46 9.62
N ALA A 71 4.96 -2.44 9.42
CA ALA A 71 6.31 -2.45 9.97
C ALA A 71 7.33 -2.90 8.92
N LEU A 72 8.58 -2.50 9.11
CA LEU A 72 9.69 -3.09 8.35
C LEU A 72 9.92 -4.53 8.84
N PRO A 73 10.35 -5.44 7.94
CA PRO A 73 10.81 -6.77 8.30
C PRO A 73 11.95 -6.74 9.32
N MET A 74 12.17 -7.87 9.98
CA MET A 74 13.33 -8.04 10.87
C MET A 74 14.65 -8.05 10.10
N ASP A 75 14.64 -8.48 8.83
CA ASP A 75 15.82 -8.45 7.99
C ASP A 75 16.12 -6.99 7.58
N PRO A 76 17.24 -6.41 8.02
CA PRO A 76 17.58 -5.01 7.73
C PRO A 76 17.96 -4.77 6.26
N THR A 77 18.10 -5.82 5.45
CA THR A 77 18.34 -5.73 4.01
C THR A 77 17.05 -5.56 3.22
N GLU A 78 15.91 -5.88 3.83
CA GLU A 78 14.60 -5.72 3.23
C GLU A 78 14.07 -4.30 3.43
N THR A 79 13.43 -3.77 2.39
CA THR A 79 12.99 -2.35 2.32
C THR A 79 11.49 -2.23 2.05
N TYR A 80 10.79 -3.35 2.04
CA TYR A 80 9.33 -3.36 1.97
C TYR A 80 8.73 -3.21 3.37
N MET A 81 7.46 -2.84 3.46
CA MET A 81 6.70 -2.84 4.70
C MET A 81 5.65 -3.95 4.68
N GLU A 82 5.56 -4.70 5.77
CA GLU A 82 4.51 -5.67 6.02
C GLU A 82 3.38 -5.00 6.79
N CYS A 83 2.19 -4.99 6.21
CA CYS A 83 0.99 -4.38 6.74
C CYS A 83 -0.03 -5.46 7.12
N ARG A 84 -0.44 -5.47 8.37
CA ARG A 84 -1.46 -6.37 8.92
C ARG A 84 -2.57 -5.58 9.60
N ARG A 85 -3.80 -6.09 9.51
CA ARG A 85 -4.94 -5.44 10.14
C ARG A 85 -4.83 -5.47 11.67
N VAL A 86 -5.23 -4.38 12.32
CA VAL A 86 -5.31 -4.21 13.79
C VAL A 86 -6.70 -3.83 14.25
#